data_AF-Q7NQK0-F1
#
_entry.id   AF-Q7NQK0-F1
#
_cell.length_a   1.000
_cell.length_b   1.000
_cell.length_c   1.000
_cell.angle_alpha   90.00
_cell.angle_beta   90.00
_cell.angle_gamma   90.00
#
_symmetry.space_group_name_H-M   'P 1'
#
loop_
_entity.id
_entity.type
_entity.pdbx_description
1 polymer ?
#
loop_
_entity_poly.entity_id
_entity_poly.type
_entity_poly.pdbx_seq_one_letter_code
_entity_poly.pdbx_strand_id
1 'polypeptide(L)'
;MAFSSVPYFITYSQNTTLGIAANDSISGSQLSLKPIQGNFLALFNIDFENGLFGLATSGNNLVIDISDLSSGKPLVLKPYNPGAVSQRWDLYSRPGFIANRQNTNLVIDNQSRGGVGSLIWLYEFNASPAQQWALKPLTSAQKAELVAETV
;
A
#
# COMPACT_ATOMS: atom_id res chain seq x y z
N MET A 1 13.92 11.59 3.46
CA MET A 1 13.23 10.41 2.91
C MET A 1 14.21 9.69 2.00
N ALA A 2 14.41 8.41 2.25
CA ALA A 2 15.23 7.54 1.42
C ALA A 2 14.34 6.41 0.90
N PHE A 3 13.52 6.75 -0.11
CA PHE A 3 12.70 5.77 -0.78
C PHE A 3 13.56 4.74 -1.53
N SER A 4 13.05 3.52 -1.62
CA SER A 4 13.65 2.44 -2.39
C SER A 4 13.95 2.86 -3.83
N SER A 5 15.07 2.37 -4.38
CA SER A 5 15.48 2.64 -5.76
C SER A 5 14.62 1.92 -6.80
N VAL A 6 13.84 0.93 -6.37
CA VAL A 6 12.85 0.23 -7.18
C VAL A 6 11.49 0.29 -6.49
N PRO A 7 10.38 0.44 -7.24
CA PRO A 7 9.05 0.38 -6.67
C PRO A 7 8.66 -1.08 -6.37
N TYR A 8 7.69 -1.24 -5.48
CA TYR A 8 7.15 -2.52 -5.05
C TYR A 8 5.64 -2.57 -5.33
N PHE A 9 5.16 -3.76 -5.64
CA PHE A 9 3.77 -4.13 -5.43
C PHE A 9 3.60 -4.62 -4.00
N ILE A 10 2.55 -4.15 -3.32
CA ILE A 10 2.12 -4.68 -2.02
C ILE A 10 1.03 -5.71 -2.32
N THR A 11 1.43 -6.95 -2.52
CA THR A 11 0.57 -8.02 -3.03
C THR A 11 -0.23 -8.69 -1.92
N TYR A 12 -1.46 -9.09 -2.23
CA TYR A 12 -2.30 -9.85 -1.32
C TYR A 12 -1.78 -11.30 -1.26
N SER A 13 -1.44 -11.79 -0.07
CA SER A 13 -0.73 -13.07 0.05
C SER A 13 -1.55 -14.27 -0.43
N GLN A 14 -2.88 -14.17 -0.42
CA GLN A 14 -3.77 -15.24 -0.89
C GLN A 14 -3.95 -15.24 -2.42
N ASN A 15 -3.63 -14.14 -3.09
CA ASN A 15 -3.63 -14.06 -4.54
C ASN A 15 -2.65 -12.97 -5.00
N THR A 16 -1.45 -13.39 -5.39
CA THR A 16 -0.33 -12.49 -5.70
C THR A 16 -0.46 -11.79 -7.06
N THR A 17 -1.52 -12.06 -7.84
CA THR A 17 -1.88 -11.25 -9.02
C THR A 17 -2.62 -9.97 -8.63
N LEU A 18 -3.07 -9.88 -7.38
CA LEU A 18 -3.75 -8.71 -6.81
C LEU A 18 -2.85 -8.01 -5.78
N GLY A 19 -3.03 -6.70 -5.65
CA GLY A 19 -2.32 -5.89 -4.68
C GLY A 19 -3.06 -4.61 -4.34
N ILE A 20 -2.54 -3.91 -3.34
CA ILE A 20 -3.00 -2.58 -2.97
C ILE A 20 -2.71 -1.64 -4.14
N ALA A 21 -3.75 -0.97 -4.64
CA ALA A 21 -3.63 0.05 -5.66
C ALA A 21 -4.41 1.30 -5.27
N ALA A 22 -3.86 2.46 -5.62
CA ALA A 22 -4.62 3.70 -5.55
C ALA A 22 -5.74 3.70 -6.60
N ASN A 23 -6.85 4.35 -6.28
CA ASN A 23 -7.93 4.54 -7.24
C ASN A 23 -7.63 5.63 -8.27
N ASP A 24 -6.74 6.55 -7.91
CA ASP A 24 -6.27 7.69 -8.70
C ASP A 24 -5.01 8.27 -8.02
N SER A 25 -4.22 9.06 -8.76
CA SER A 25 -2.97 9.69 -8.33
C SER A 25 -3.17 11.08 -7.70
N ILE A 26 -4.22 11.24 -6.88
CA ILE A 26 -4.60 12.51 -6.21
C ILE A 26 -4.73 12.37 -4.69
N SER A 27 -4.61 13.49 -3.97
CA SER A 27 -4.86 13.54 -2.52
C SER A 27 -6.32 13.16 -2.20
N GLY A 28 -6.51 12.32 -1.19
CA GLY A 28 -7.81 11.78 -0.78
C GLY A 28 -8.24 10.52 -1.54
N SER A 29 -7.50 10.12 -2.57
CA SER A 29 -7.77 8.88 -3.31
C SER A 29 -7.69 7.67 -2.39
N GLN A 30 -8.75 6.85 -2.39
CA GLN A 30 -8.80 5.62 -1.62
C GLN A 30 -7.95 4.52 -2.27
N LEU A 31 -7.62 3.51 -1.47
CA LEU A 31 -6.92 2.32 -1.92
C LEU A 31 -7.89 1.15 -2.03
N SER A 32 -7.73 0.35 -3.09
CA SER A 32 -8.54 -0.85 -3.33
C SER A 32 -7.66 -2.00 -3.78
N LEU A 33 -8.12 -3.23 -3.57
CA LEU A 33 -7.47 -4.42 -4.10
C LEU A 33 -7.68 -4.50 -5.61
N LYS A 34 -6.61 -4.47 -6.41
CA LYS A 34 -6.70 -4.51 -7.88
C LYS A 34 -5.64 -5.42 -8.50
N PRO A 35 -5.81 -5.84 -9.76
CA PRO A 35 -4.74 -6.46 -10.53
C PRO A 35 -3.49 -5.58 -10.56
N ILE A 36 -2.32 -6.21 -10.45
CA ILE A 36 -1.02 -5.52 -10.46
C ILE A 36 -0.40 -5.42 -11.85
N GLN A 37 -0.78 -6.29 -12.77
CA GLN A 37 -0.30 -6.29 -14.15
C GLN A 37 -0.80 -5.02 -14.87
N GLY A 38 0.10 -4.32 -15.56
CA GLY A 38 -0.23 -3.07 -16.27
C GLY A 38 -0.60 -1.88 -15.37
N ASN A 39 -0.63 -2.05 -14.04
CA ASN A 39 -1.23 -1.06 -13.14
C ASN A 39 -0.19 -0.21 -12.41
N PHE A 40 0.12 0.96 -12.96
CA PHE A 40 1.03 1.93 -12.35
C PHE A 40 0.55 2.48 -11.00
N LEU A 41 -0.76 2.49 -10.73
CA LEU A 41 -1.32 2.93 -9.44
C LEU A 41 -1.13 1.89 -8.32
N ALA A 42 -0.63 0.69 -8.64
CA ALA A 42 -0.25 -0.34 -7.68
C ALA A 42 1.24 -0.30 -7.27
N LEU A 43 2.01 0.67 -7.79
CA LEU A 43 3.44 0.79 -7.54
C LEU A 43 3.73 1.79 -6.42
N PHE A 44 4.38 1.32 -5.37
CA PHE A 44 4.81 2.13 -4.23
C PHE A 44 6.31 2.02 -4.01
N ASN A 45 6.99 3.16 -3.89
CA ASN A 45 8.34 3.18 -3.34
C ASN A 45 8.26 3.21 -1.81
N ILE A 46 9.18 2.51 -1.15
CA ILE A 46 9.12 2.32 0.31
C ILE A 46 10.31 3.00 0.96
N ASP A 47 10.06 3.90 1.91
CA ASP A 47 11.07 4.37 2.86
C ASP A 47 11.00 3.43 4.07
N PHE A 48 11.88 2.44 4.10
CA PHE A 48 11.86 1.39 5.12
C PHE A 48 12.20 1.89 6.53
N GLU A 49 13.05 2.93 6.62
CA GLU A 49 13.44 3.55 7.89
C GLU A 49 12.25 4.30 8.51
N ASN A 50 11.60 5.15 7.72
CA ASN A 50 10.48 5.97 8.17
C ASN A 50 9.13 5.26 8.07
N GLY A 51 9.07 4.11 7.41
CA GLY A 51 7.84 3.35 7.22
C GLY A 51 6.84 4.09 6.34
N LEU A 52 7.28 4.61 5.20
CA LEU A 52 6.42 5.32 4.25
C LEU A 52 6.21 4.48 3.00
N PHE A 53 4.99 4.50 2.46
CA PHE A 53 4.67 3.98 1.14
C PHE A 53 4.28 5.15 0.24
N GLY A 54 5.21 5.59 -0.61
CA GLY A 54 5.00 6.68 -1.56
C GLY A 54 4.51 6.15 -2.91
N LEU A 55 3.42 6.70 -3.43
CA LEU A 55 2.89 6.31 -4.75
C LEU A 55 3.88 6.74 -5.85
N ALA A 56 4.34 5.79 -6.66
CA ALA A 56 5.36 6.05 -7.68
C ALA A 56 4.91 7.06 -8.74
N THR A 57 3.66 6.99 -9.21
CA THR A 57 3.11 7.94 -10.21
C THR A 57 3.01 9.37 -9.70
N SER A 58 3.03 9.58 -8.39
CA SER A 58 3.04 10.91 -7.77
C SER A 58 4.45 11.49 -7.60
N GLY A 59 5.50 10.77 -8.02
CA GLY A 59 6.88 11.08 -7.66
C GLY A 59 7.15 10.95 -6.16
N ASN A 60 6.42 10.05 -5.48
CA ASN A 60 6.45 9.84 -4.03
C ASN A 60 5.94 11.02 -3.17
N ASN A 61 5.23 11.99 -3.78
CA ASN A 61 4.66 13.12 -3.05
C ASN A 61 3.38 12.75 -2.28
N LEU A 62 2.66 11.73 -2.76
CA LEU A 62 1.51 11.16 -2.07
C LEU A 62 1.91 9.86 -1.38
N VAL A 63 1.59 9.74 -0.10
CA VAL A 63 1.87 8.55 0.72
C VAL A 63 0.58 7.93 1.26
N ILE A 64 0.63 6.63 1.57
CA ILE A 64 -0.46 5.93 2.26
C ILE A 64 -0.65 6.53 3.66
N ASP A 65 -1.87 6.97 3.93
CA ASP A 65 -2.29 7.64 5.14
C ASP A 65 -3.65 7.10 5.61
N ILE A 66 -3.99 7.43 6.85
CA ILE A 66 -5.29 7.22 7.47
C ILE A 66 -5.78 8.56 8.00
N SER A 67 -7.05 8.89 7.76
CA SER A 67 -7.61 10.16 8.23
C SER A 67 -7.86 10.20 9.74
N ASP A 68 -8.02 9.02 10.35
CA ASP A 68 -8.28 8.81 11.76
C ASP A 68 -7.70 7.46 12.19
N LEU A 69 -7.06 7.41 13.36
CA LEU A 69 -6.41 6.21 13.91
C LEU A 69 -7.45 5.35 14.67
N SER A 70 -8.47 4.90 13.95
CA SER A 70 -9.53 4.03 14.46
C SER A 70 -9.83 2.90 13.47
N SER A 71 -10.31 1.77 14.01
CA SER A 71 -10.68 0.61 13.20
C SER A 71 -11.82 0.94 12.25
N GLY A 72 -11.78 0.36 11.05
CA GLY A 72 -12.81 0.50 10.03
C GLY A 72 -12.68 1.73 9.13
N LYS A 73 -11.53 2.40 9.14
CA LYS A 73 -11.29 3.60 8.32
C LYS A 73 -10.59 3.27 7.01
N PRO A 74 -11.01 3.85 5.88
CA PRO A 74 -10.34 3.63 4.59
C PRO A 74 -8.91 4.17 4.62
N LEU A 75 -7.99 3.46 3.97
CA LEU A 75 -6.69 4.03 3.64
C LEU A 75 -6.84 4.98 2.46
N VAL A 76 -6.12 6.08 2.50
CA VAL A 76 -6.12 7.11 1.47
C VAL A 76 -4.71 7.56 1.13
N LEU A 77 -4.56 8.22 -0.01
CA LEU A 77 -3.35 8.97 -0.33
C LEU A 77 -3.41 10.39 0.24
N LYS A 78 -2.32 10.86 0.84
CA LYS A 78 -2.17 12.26 1.24
C LYS A 78 -0.77 12.77 0.94
N PRO A 79 -0.59 14.09 0.77
CA PRO A 79 0.74 14.68 0.75
C PRO A 79 1.53 14.23 1.98
N TYR A 80 2.79 13.88 1.77
CA TYR A 80 3.68 13.54 2.87
C TYR A 80 3.72 14.68 3.89
N ASN A 81 3.55 14.33 5.17
CA ASN A 81 3.69 15.23 6.29
C ASN A 81 4.67 14.61 7.31
N PRO A 82 5.80 15.26 7.63
CA PRO A 82 6.78 14.74 8.58
C PRO A 82 6.20 14.55 10.00
N GLY A 83 5.22 15.34 10.41
CA GLY A 83 4.54 15.23 11.70
C GLY A 83 3.36 14.25 11.72
N ALA A 84 2.94 13.72 10.56
CA ALA A 84 1.81 12.79 10.48
C ALA A 84 2.25 11.36 10.83
N VAL A 85 2.01 10.99 12.08
CA VAL A 85 2.18 9.61 12.61
C VAL A 85 1.24 8.60 11.94
N SER A 86 0.10 9.06 11.41
CA SER A 86 -0.84 8.28 10.61
C SER A 86 -0.22 7.72 9.32
N GLN A 87 0.84 8.35 8.82
CA GLN A 87 1.57 7.95 7.61
C GLN A 87 2.73 6.99 7.89
N ARG A 88 2.93 6.57 9.15
CA ARG A 88 4.08 5.75 9.57
C ARG A 88 3.65 4.31 9.79
N TRP A 89 4.32 3.41 9.10
CA TRP A 89 4.01 1.99 9.09
C TRP A 89 5.17 1.15 9.63
N ASP A 90 4.84 0.02 10.23
CA ASP A 90 5.77 -0.98 10.74
C ASP A 90 5.57 -2.29 9.98
N LEU A 91 6.66 -2.77 9.37
CA LEU A 91 6.71 -4.00 8.59
C LEU A 91 7.54 -5.09 9.29
N TYR A 92 8.21 -4.76 10.39
CA TYR A 92 9.27 -5.59 10.98
C TYR A 92 8.81 -6.32 12.23
N SER A 93 8.01 -5.67 13.09
CA SER A 93 7.56 -6.31 14.34
C SER A 93 6.67 -7.52 14.09
N ARG A 94 5.98 -7.56 12.94
CA ARG A 94 5.12 -8.68 12.51
C ARG A 94 5.27 -8.90 11.00
N PRO A 95 6.30 -9.65 10.55
CA PRO A 95 6.53 -9.90 9.14
C PRO A 95 5.30 -10.47 8.44
N GLY A 96 5.01 -9.98 7.24
CA GLY A 96 3.80 -10.33 6.48
C GLY A 96 2.56 -9.51 6.84
N PHE A 97 2.63 -8.66 7.87
CA PHE A 97 1.60 -7.69 8.24
C PHE A 97 2.17 -6.27 8.16
N ILE A 98 1.31 -5.29 7.90
CA ILE A 98 1.71 -3.88 7.85
C ILE A 98 0.88 -3.15 8.89
N ALA A 99 1.51 -2.79 10.01
CA ALA A 99 0.85 -2.15 11.13
C ALA A 99 1.06 -0.64 11.11
N ASN A 100 0.12 0.14 11.65
CA ASN A 100 0.43 1.53 11.96
C ASN A 100 1.46 1.59 13.10
N ARG A 101 2.49 2.43 12.96
CA ARG A 101 3.60 2.49 13.93
C ARG A 101 3.20 3.07 15.29
N GLN A 102 2.18 3.94 15.33
CA GLN A 102 1.67 4.51 16.59
C GLN A 102 0.75 3.53 17.32
N ASN A 103 -0.08 2.78 16.60
CA ASN A 103 -0.91 1.73 17.17
C ASN A 103 -0.77 0.43 16.37
N THR A 104 0.12 -0.44 16.86
CA THR A 104 0.46 -1.71 16.20
C THR A 104 -0.66 -2.76 16.24
N ASN A 105 -1.77 -2.47 16.93
CA ASN A 105 -2.98 -3.31 16.88
C ASN A 105 -3.89 -2.94 15.72
N LEU A 106 -3.59 -1.89 14.97
CA LEU A 106 -4.31 -1.49 13.76
C LEU A 106 -3.42 -1.75 12.54
N VAL A 107 -3.91 -2.56 11.60
CA VAL A 107 -3.15 -3.04 10.45
C VAL A 107 -3.89 -2.79 9.14
N ILE A 108 -3.16 -2.82 8.03
CA ILE A 108 -3.74 -2.80 6.69
C ILE A 108 -4.49 -4.11 6.44
N ASP A 109 -5.75 -4.01 6.05
CA ASP A 109 -6.67 -5.12 5.88
C ASP A 109 -7.41 -5.01 4.52
N ASN A 110 -7.68 -6.17 3.91
CA ASN A 110 -8.58 -6.30 2.78
C ASN A 110 -10.01 -6.51 3.28
N GLN A 111 -10.84 -5.45 3.19
CA GLN A 111 -12.17 -5.44 3.79
C GLN A 111 -12.99 -6.68 3.40
N SER A 112 -13.50 -7.37 4.43
CA SER A 112 -14.33 -8.58 4.31
C SER A 112 -13.67 -9.73 3.54
N ARG A 113 -12.34 -9.74 3.38
CA ARG A 113 -11.63 -10.66 2.47
C ARG A 113 -12.17 -10.60 1.03
N GLY A 114 -12.59 -9.40 0.60
CA GLY A 114 -13.18 -9.18 -0.71
C GLY A 114 -12.20 -9.45 -1.87
N GLY A 115 -12.77 -9.57 -3.08
CA GLY A 115 -12.01 -9.71 -4.32
C GLY A 115 -11.60 -8.38 -4.94
N VAL A 116 -11.43 -8.34 -6.26
CA VAL A 116 -11.10 -7.10 -6.99
C VAL A 116 -12.10 -5.99 -6.66
N GLY A 117 -11.57 -4.81 -6.36
CA GLY A 117 -12.33 -3.62 -6.00
C GLY A 117 -12.63 -3.49 -4.51
N SER A 118 -12.31 -4.49 -3.68
CA SER A 118 -12.48 -4.38 -2.23
C SER A 118 -11.69 -3.22 -1.66
N LEU A 119 -12.25 -2.57 -0.65
CA LEU A 119 -11.61 -1.46 0.03
C LEU A 119 -10.42 -1.97 0.84
N ILE A 120 -9.30 -1.24 0.75
CA ILE A 120 -8.20 -1.41 1.69
C ILE A 120 -8.39 -0.41 2.83
N TRP A 121 -8.43 -0.94 4.04
CA TRP A 121 -8.81 -0.19 5.24
C TRP A 121 -7.95 -0.56 6.44
N LEU A 122 -8.00 0.27 7.46
CA LEU A 122 -7.34 0.05 8.73
C LEU A 122 -8.28 -0.78 9.60
N TYR A 123 -7.79 -1.90 10.14
CA TYR A 123 -8.60 -2.78 10.96
C TYR A 123 -7.82 -3.35 12.14
N GLU A 124 -8.54 -3.80 13.15
CA GLU A 124 -7.95 -4.48 14.29
C GLU A 124 -7.24 -5.75 13.85
N PHE A 125 -6.02 -5.92 14.33
CA PHE A 125 -5.22 -7.09 14.06
C PHE A 125 -5.92 -8.35 14.57
N ASN A 126 -6.18 -9.28 13.65
CA ASN A 126 -6.83 -10.55 13.92
C ASN A 126 -6.11 -11.73 13.25
N ALA A 127 -4.92 -11.48 12.67
CA ALA A 127 -4.09 -12.45 11.97
C ALA A 127 -4.78 -13.17 10.80
N SER A 128 -5.93 -12.67 10.34
CA SER A 128 -6.68 -13.31 9.26
C SER A 128 -5.96 -13.16 7.91
N PRO A 129 -6.33 -13.99 6.91
CA PRO A 129 -5.79 -13.87 5.56
C PRO A 129 -5.94 -12.46 4.95
N ALA A 130 -6.97 -11.68 5.33
CA ALA A 130 -7.18 -10.31 4.85
C ALA A 130 -6.02 -9.35 5.17
N GLN A 131 -5.20 -9.67 6.18
CA GLN A 131 -4.16 -8.78 6.72
C GLN A 131 -2.75 -9.16 6.25
N GLN A 132 -2.65 -10.19 5.39
CA GLN A 132 -1.38 -10.76 4.98
C GLN A 132 -0.93 -10.20 3.64
N TRP A 133 0.23 -9.55 3.63
CA TRP A 133 0.79 -8.85 2.49
C TRP A 133 2.22 -9.30 2.19
N ALA A 134 2.58 -9.32 0.91
CA ALA A 134 3.95 -9.58 0.46
C ALA A 134 4.44 -8.43 -0.43
N LEU A 135 5.64 -7.94 -0.14
CA LEU A 135 6.31 -6.94 -0.95
C LEU A 135 7.02 -7.61 -2.12
N LYS A 136 6.63 -7.26 -3.35
CA LYS A 136 7.26 -7.77 -4.57
C LYS A 136 7.89 -6.61 -5.34
N PRO A 137 9.24 -6.56 -5.47
CA PRO A 137 9.87 -5.50 -6.25
C PRO A 137 9.48 -5.60 -7.72
N LEU A 138 9.32 -4.44 -8.38
CA LEU A 138 9.09 -4.37 -9.82
C LEU A 138 10.31 -4.92 -10.55
N THR A 139 10.09 -5.94 -11.38
CA THR A 139 11.14 -6.55 -12.19
C THR A 139 11.31 -5.84 -13.53
N SER A 140 12.46 -6.02 -14.18
CA SER A 140 12.70 -5.48 -15.53
C SER A 140 11.69 -6.00 -16.57
N ALA A 141 11.24 -7.25 -16.44
CA ALA A 141 10.23 -7.84 -17.33
C ALA A 141 8.87 -7.15 -17.18
N GLN A 142 8.39 -6.99 -15.93
CA GLN A 142 7.14 -6.27 -15.65
C GLN A 142 7.23 -4.79 -16.04
N LYS A 143 8.41 -4.17 -15.89
CA LYS A 143 8.65 -2.81 -16.35
C LYS A 143 8.54 -2.69 -17.87
N ALA A 144 9.06 -3.66 -18.62
CA ALA A 144 8.95 -3.66 -20.08
C ALA A 144 7.49 -3.79 -20.55
N GLU A 145 6.72 -4.67 -19.89
CA GLU A 145 5.30 -4.86 -20.15
C GLU A 145 4.48 -3.58 -19.90
N LEU A 146 4.71 -2.92 -18.75
CA LEU A 146 4.08 -1.64 -18.40
C LEU A 146 4.30 -0.54 -19.45
N VAL A 147 5.48 -0.51 -20.10
CA VAL A 147 5.79 0.48 -21.13
C VAL A 147 5.17 0.11 -22.49
N ALA A 148 5.05 -1.19 -22.78
CA ALA A 148 4.50 -1.67 -24.04
C ALA A 148 2.98 -1.42 -24.18
N GLU A 149 2.23 -1.39 -23.08
CA GLU A 149 0.78 -1.11 -23.10
C GLU A 149 0.44 0.40 -23.25
N THR A 150 1.45 1.27 -23.25
CA THR A 150 1.28 2.73 -23.39
C THR A 150 1.59 3.28 -24.78
N VAL A 151 1.82 2.40 -25.77
CA VAL A 151 2.14 2.75 -27.18
C VAL A 151 1.00 2.37 -28.12
#